data_AF-A0A0B6YNW9-F1
#
_entry.id   AF-A0A0B6YNW9-F1
#
_cell.length_a   1.000
_cell.length_b   1.000
_cell.length_c   1.000
_cell.angle_alpha   90.00
_cell.angle_beta   90.00
_cell.angle_gamma   90.00
#
_symmetry.space_group_name_H-M   'P 1'
#
loop_
_entity.id
_entity.type
_entity.pdbx_description
1 polymer ?
#
loop_
_entity_poly.entity_id
_entity_poly.type
_entity_poly.pdbx_seq_one_letter_code
_entity_poly.pdbx_strand_id
1 'polypeptide(L)'
;VKIVRFWHEVPHEQYESLKSKLLEIIVQFSSGPKVILTRLCVGLSALVLQLLPNNWPDAIQNLIATFQQEGFAALPTVTRCQILLEVLTVLPEEFFSTNLSQQRRIILRQELTKGLDHVVPLLQSLLTDESPLEVYQSSLKAFSRWVDFGLAIDRAEPVIQQVFLSLRNPHLFDVACDTLITVFAHPESYKYPVTIQRLLSEVVSLQGLFSQSILDEDKETCERICRVIVSLSENHTKLLVESVLGSEDVK
;
A
#
# COMPACT_ATOMS: atom_id res chain seq x y z
N VAL A 1 11.05 20.01 0.07
CA VAL A 1 10.36 20.49 -1.15
C VAL A 1 9.73 21.85 -0.86
N LYS A 2 9.77 22.83 -1.79
CA LYS A 2 9.18 24.18 -1.56
C LYS A 2 7.68 24.11 -1.24
N ILE A 3 6.94 23.22 -1.89
CA ILE A 3 5.51 22.95 -1.65
C ILE A 3 5.24 22.63 -0.17
N VAL A 4 6.13 21.88 0.50
CA VAL A 4 5.96 21.55 1.93
C VAL A 4 6.30 22.74 2.83
N ARG A 5 7.35 23.50 2.50
CA ARG A 5 7.92 24.53 3.40
C ARG A 5 7.29 25.91 3.26
N PHE A 6 6.87 26.26 2.05
CA PHE A 6 6.43 27.62 1.69
C PHE A 6 5.05 27.61 1.04
N TRP A 7 4.18 26.67 1.44
CA TRP A 7 2.81 26.57 0.89
C TRP A 7 2.01 27.87 1.05
N HIS A 8 2.21 28.58 2.16
CA HIS A 8 1.56 29.86 2.46
C HIS A 8 1.90 30.98 1.46
N GLU A 9 2.97 30.84 0.67
CA GLU A 9 3.35 31.80 -0.37
C GLU A 9 2.59 31.59 -1.68
N VAL A 10 1.91 30.45 -1.85
CA VAL A 10 1.17 30.11 -3.08
C VAL A 10 -0.25 30.66 -2.99
N PRO A 11 -0.66 31.60 -3.87
CA PRO A 11 -2.03 32.09 -3.91
C PRO A 11 -3.02 31.00 -4.32
N HIS A 12 -4.23 31.01 -3.76
CA HIS A 12 -5.29 30.04 -4.05
C HIS A 12 -5.60 29.91 -5.55
N GLU A 13 -5.57 31.02 -6.28
CA GLU A 13 -5.82 31.09 -7.73
C GLU A 13 -4.82 30.27 -8.54
N GLN A 14 -3.64 30.00 -7.99
CA GLN A 14 -2.56 29.26 -8.66
C GLN A 14 -2.59 27.76 -8.37
N TYR A 15 -3.45 27.26 -7.47
CA TYR A 15 -3.46 25.85 -7.07
C TYR A 15 -3.72 24.91 -8.24
N GLU A 16 -4.71 25.23 -9.07
CA GLU A 16 -5.05 24.41 -10.23
C GLU A 16 -3.95 24.43 -11.31
N SER A 17 -3.36 25.60 -11.54
CA SER A 17 -2.24 25.76 -12.47
C SER A 17 -1.01 24.98 -12.02
N LEU A 18 -0.67 25.05 -10.73
CA LEU A 18 0.45 24.31 -10.15
C LEU A 18 0.24 22.80 -10.25
N LYS A 19 -0.96 22.32 -9.92
CA LYS A 19 -1.34 20.90 -10.05
C LYS A 19 -1.19 20.44 -11.50
N SER A 20 -1.79 21.18 -12.43
CA SER A 20 -1.75 20.85 -13.87
C SER A 20 -0.32 20.83 -14.40
N LYS A 21 0.49 21.84 -14.01
CA LYS A 21 1.88 21.92 -14.45
C LYS A 21 2.75 20.81 -13.89
N LEU A 22 2.53 20.41 -12.64
CA LEU A 22 3.27 19.31 -12.03
C LEU A 22 2.95 17.98 -12.71
N LEU A 23 1.67 17.72 -13.02
CA LEU A 23 1.26 16.54 -13.78
C LEU A 23 1.86 16.53 -15.20
N GLU A 24 1.87 17.67 -15.89
CA GLU A 24 2.52 17.81 -17.21
C GLU A 24 4.02 17.48 -17.15
N ILE A 25 4.73 18.00 -16.15
CA ILE A 25 6.16 17.72 -15.95
C ILE A 25 6.39 16.24 -15.63
N ILE A 26 5.52 15.60 -14.83
CA ILE A 26 5.59 14.15 -14.56
C ILE A 26 5.48 13.36 -15.86
N VAL A 27 4.53 13.70 -16.75
CA VAL A 27 4.38 13.06 -18.06
C VAL A 27 5.64 13.28 -18.91
N GLN A 28 6.17 14.50 -18.95
CA GLN A 28 7.38 14.84 -19.70
C GLN A 28 8.61 14.04 -19.23
N PHE A 29 8.74 13.80 -17.92
CA PHE A 29 9.84 13.05 -17.32
C PHE A 29 9.56 11.55 -17.12
N SER A 30 8.46 11.03 -17.66
CA SER A 30 8.06 9.63 -17.52
C SER A 30 9.10 8.63 -18.07
N SER A 31 9.86 9.03 -19.10
CA SER A 31 10.98 8.25 -19.67
C SER A 31 12.36 8.77 -19.24
N GLY A 32 12.40 9.70 -18.28
CA GLY A 32 13.62 10.30 -17.76
C GLY A 32 14.24 9.49 -16.61
N PRO A 33 15.28 10.03 -15.94
CA PRO A 33 15.90 9.37 -14.79
C PRO A 33 14.88 9.12 -13.66
N LYS A 34 14.79 7.86 -13.19
CA LYS A 34 13.85 7.44 -12.12
C LYS A 34 13.94 8.32 -10.87
N VAL A 35 15.14 8.75 -10.48
CA VAL A 35 15.36 9.64 -9.33
C VAL A 35 14.61 10.96 -9.47
N ILE A 36 14.53 11.53 -10.68
CA ILE A 36 13.80 12.78 -10.93
C ILE A 36 12.29 12.50 -10.84
N LEU A 37 11.82 11.42 -11.47
CA LEU A 37 10.42 11.02 -11.44
C LEU A 37 9.90 10.80 -10.02
N THR A 38 10.63 10.05 -9.19
CA THR A 38 10.31 9.85 -7.77
C THR A 38 10.22 11.19 -7.03
N ARG A 39 11.11 12.15 -7.29
CA ARG A 39 11.06 13.47 -6.64
C ARG A 39 9.87 14.31 -7.09
N LEU A 40 9.42 14.15 -8.33
CA LEU A 40 8.18 14.76 -8.82
C LEU A 40 6.96 14.11 -8.17
N CYS A 41 6.93 12.78 -8.01
CA CYS A 41 5.88 12.06 -7.28
C CYS A 41 5.81 12.51 -5.81
N VAL A 42 6.96 12.67 -5.13
CA VAL A 42 7.02 13.28 -3.78
C VAL A 42 6.43 14.68 -3.78
N GLY A 43 6.77 15.51 -4.77
CA GLY A 43 6.19 16.85 -4.92
C GLY A 43 4.67 16.83 -5.09
N LEU A 44 4.15 15.87 -5.87
CA LEU A 44 2.72 15.70 -6.09
C LEU A 44 2.01 15.20 -4.84
N SER A 45 2.58 14.22 -4.14
CA SER A 45 2.07 13.73 -2.86
C SER A 45 2.00 14.84 -1.81
N ALA A 46 3.04 15.66 -1.70
CA ALA A 46 3.03 16.84 -0.84
C ALA A 46 1.92 17.83 -1.23
N LEU A 47 1.72 18.08 -2.54
CA LEU A 47 0.66 18.95 -3.03
C LEU A 47 -0.74 18.40 -2.69
N VAL A 48 -0.96 17.09 -2.85
CA VAL A 48 -2.21 16.42 -2.45
C VAL A 48 -2.49 16.65 -0.97
N LEU A 49 -1.50 16.45 -0.10
CA LEU A 49 -1.64 16.67 1.34
C LEU A 49 -1.88 18.13 1.70
N GLN A 50 -1.47 19.10 0.87
CA GLN A 50 -1.78 20.52 1.09
C GLN A 50 -3.20 20.89 0.64
N LEU A 51 -3.67 20.31 -0.48
CA LEU A 51 -4.96 20.65 -1.07
C LEU A 51 -6.14 19.93 -0.42
N LEU A 52 -5.93 18.74 0.15
CA LEU A 52 -6.98 18.03 0.88
C LEU A 52 -7.43 18.80 2.13
N PRO A 53 -8.68 18.67 2.59
CA PRO A 53 -9.85 18.27 1.81
C PRO A 53 -10.43 19.43 0.98
N ASN A 54 -10.09 20.68 1.32
CA ASN A 54 -10.86 21.86 0.91
C ASN A 54 -10.71 22.22 -0.57
N ASN A 55 -9.51 22.03 -1.12
CA ASN A 55 -9.16 22.49 -2.47
C ASN A 55 -9.04 21.35 -3.48
N TRP A 56 -8.96 20.12 -2.99
CA TRP A 56 -9.02 18.93 -3.82
C TRP A 56 -9.73 17.81 -3.07
N PRO A 57 -11.06 17.89 -2.92
CA PRO A 57 -11.84 16.78 -2.39
C PRO A 57 -11.67 15.55 -3.30
N ASP A 58 -11.71 14.36 -2.70
CA ASP A 58 -11.58 13.08 -3.43
C ASP A 58 -10.30 12.98 -4.29
N ALA A 59 -9.21 13.65 -3.85
CA ALA A 59 -7.96 13.73 -4.59
C ALA A 59 -7.42 12.36 -5.04
N ILE A 60 -7.58 11.32 -4.20
CA ILE A 60 -7.12 9.96 -4.52
C ILE A 60 -7.90 9.38 -5.70
N GLN A 61 -9.23 9.46 -5.66
CA GLN A 61 -10.09 8.99 -6.75
C GLN A 61 -9.78 9.76 -8.05
N ASN A 62 -9.66 11.08 -7.93
CA ASN A 62 -9.38 11.97 -9.07
C ASN A 62 -8.01 11.69 -9.69
N LEU A 63 -6.98 11.41 -8.88
CA LEU A 63 -5.67 11.00 -9.35
C LEU A 63 -5.74 9.67 -10.11
N ILE A 64 -6.39 8.66 -9.54
CA ILE A 64 -6.56 7.35 -10.20
C ILE A 64 -7.26 7.54 -11.56
N ALA A 65 -8.35 8.30 -11.60
CA ALA A 65 -9.08 8.59 -12.84
C ALA A 65 -8.21 9.37 -13.85
N THR A 66 -7.45 10.36 -13.39
CA THR A 66 -6.57 11.18 -14.24
C THR A 66 -5.50 10.32 -14.92
N PHE A 67 -4.87 9.41 -14.16
CA PHE A 67 -3.91 8.44 -14.69
C PHE A 67 -4.58 7.31 -15.50
N GLN A 68 -5.90 7.27 -15.65
CA GLN A 68 -6.60 6.35 -16.55
C GLN A 68 -7.07 7.04 -17.84
N GLN A 69 -7.16 8.38 -17.85
CA GLN A 69 -7.67 9.18 -18.97
C GLN A 69 -6.73 9.27 -20.18
N GLU A 70 -7.29 9.71 -21.31
CA GLU A 70 -6.63 9.87 -22.62
C GLU A 70 -5.41 10.79 -22.59
N GLY A 71 -5.37 11.80 -21.70
CA GLY A 71 -4.21 12.70 -21.57
C GLY A 71 -2.92 11.99 -21.17
N PHE A 72 -3.03 10.88 -20.43
CA PHE A 72 -1.92 9.98 -20.13
C PHE A 72 -1.84 8.79 -21.10
N ALA A 73 -2.80 8.63 -22.03
CA ALA A 73 -2.82 7.50 -22.96
C ALA A 73 -1.72 7.55 -24.02
N ALA A 74 -1.05 8.69 -24.19
CA ALA A 74 0.18 8.76 -24.98
C ALA A 74 1.33 7.99 -24.32
N LEU A 75 1.28 7.74 -23.00
CA LEU A 75 2.26 6.92 -22.29
C LEU A 75 1.88 5.43 -22.39
N PRO A 76 2.88 4.53 -22.43
CA PRO A 76 2.64 3.11 -22.27
C PRO A 76 1.88 2.84 -20.96
N THR A 77 0.92 1.91 -20.99
CA THR A 77 0.10 1.55 -19.82
C THR A 77 0.95 1.21 -18.60
N VAL A 78 2.04 0.47 -18.78
CA VAL A 78 2.98 0.09 -17.72
C VAL A 78 3.60 1.32 -17.04
N THR A 79 4.11 2.26 -17.83
CA THR A 79 4.70 3.51 -17.33
C THR A 79 3.69 4.31 -16.52
N ARG A 80 2.46 4.40 -17.02
CA ARG A 80 1.37 5.12 -16.36
C ARG A 80 0.99 4.48 -15.01
N CYS A 81 0.88 3.15 -14.98
CA CYS A 81 0.66 2.39 -13.74
C CYS A 81 1.81 2.61 -12.75
N GLN A 82 3.06 2.55 -13.19
CA GLN A 82 4.23 2.77 -12.33
C GLN A 82 4.24 4.16 -11.70
N ILE A 83 3.95 5.21 -12.47
CA ILE A 83 3.88 6.58 -11.92
C ILE A 83 2.77 6.70 -10.88
N LEU A 84 1.57 6.18 -11.19
CA LEU A 84 0.45 6.21 -10.24
C LEU A 84 0.79 5.44 -8.95
N LEU A 85 1.36 4.25 -9.07
CA LEU A 85 1.77 3.42 -7.93
C LEU A 85 2.89 4.08 -7.10
N GLU A 86 3.82 4.80 -7.74
CA GLU A 86 4.84 5.58 -7.04
C GLU A 86 4.18 6.70 -6.22
N VAL A 87 3.23 7.46 -6.78
CA VAL A 87 2.49 8.48 -6.03
C VAL A 87 1.72 7.86 -4.87
N LEU A 88 1.01 6.76 -5.09
CA LEU A 88 0.28 6.05 -4.05
C LEU A 88 1.21 5.45 -2.99
N THR A 89 2.45 5.09 -3.32
CA THR A 89 3.42 4.58 -2.33
C THR A 89 4.01 5.71 -1.49
N VAL A 90 4.34 6.84 -2.12
CA VAL A 90 5.00 7.99 -1.48
C VAL A 90 4.01 8.83 -0.65
N LEU A 91 2.72 8.86 -1.01
CA LEU A 91 1.73 9.66 -0.31
C LEU A 91 1.60 9.31 1.19
N PRO A 92 1.45 8.02 1.58
CA PRO A 92 1.59 7.59 2.96
C PRO A 92 2.89 8.05 3.63
N GLU A 93 4.04 7.89 2.97
CA GLU A 93 5.35 8.27 3.52
C GLU A 93 5.43 9.77 3.82
N GLU A 94 4.90 10.62 2.94
CA GLU A 94 4.86 12.06 3.15
C GLU A 94 3.92 12.44 4.30
N PHE A 95 2.80 11.73 4.48
CA PHE A 95 1.91 11.94 5.62
C PHE A 95 2.60 11.62 6.97
N PHE A 96 3.41 10.57 7.01
CA PHE A 96 4.11 10.18 8.24
C PHE A 96 5.34 11.05 8.52
N SER A 97 6.06 11.49 7.48
CA SER A 97 7.29 12.27 7.61
C SER A 97 7.09 13.78 7.74
N THR A 98 5.96 14.31 7.26
CA THR A 98 5.68 15.76 7.33
C THR A 98 5.30 16.18 8.75
N ASN A 99 5.89 17.29 9.21
CA ASN A 99 5.51 17.94 10.47
C ASN A 99 4.17 18.66 10.32
N LEU A 100 3.08 17.95 10.62
CA LEU A 100 1.70 18.45 10.58
C LEU A 100 1.21 18.81 11.99
N SER A 101 0.36 19.83 12.10
CA SER A 101 -0.38 20.06 13.35
C SER A 101 -1.29 18.86 13.65
N GLN A 102 -1.60 18.62 14.92
CA GLN A 102 -2.46 17.48 15.31
C GLN A 102 -3.82 17.52 14.61
N GLN A 103 -4.45 18.70 14.56
CA GLN A 103 -5.73 18.90 13.86
C GLN A 103 -5.61 18.54 12.38
N ARG A 104 -4.56 19.03 11.70
CA ARG A 104 -4.33 18.73 10.28
C ARG A 104 -4.11 17.24 10.05
N ARG A 105 -3.35 16.59 10.94
CA ARG A 105 -3.06 15.15 10.86
C ARG A 105 -4.32 14.30 10.98
N ILE A 106 -5.24 14.64 11.88
CA ILE A 106 -6.51 13.93 12.04
C ILE A 106 -7.36 14.04 10.77
N ILE A 107 -7.51 15.25 10.23
CA ILE A 107 -8.29 15.49 9.01
C ILE A 107 -7.70 14.71 7.83
N LEU A 108 -6.38 14.83 7.60
CA LEU A 108 -5.73 14.11 6.50
C LEU A 108 -5.81 12.59 6.67
N ARG A 109 -5.69 12.07 7.90
CA ARG A 109 -5.86 10.63 8.15
C ARG A 109 -7.26 10.18 7.74
N GLN A 110 -8.30 10.92 8.09
CA GLN A 110 -9.69 10.59 7.69
C GLN A 110 -9.87 10.57 6.17
N GLU A 111 -9.32 11.57 5.47
CA GLU A 111 -9.41 11.62 4.01
C GLU A 111 -8.62 10.49 3.32
N LEU A 112 -7.43 10.16 3.83
CA LEU A 112 -6.65 9.05 3.31
C LEU A 112 -7.30 7.69 3.63
N THR A 113 -7.91 7.53 4.81
CA THR A 113 -8.71 6.33 5.12
C THR A 113 -9.86 6.17 4.13
N LYS A 114 -10.58 7.23 3.75
CA LYS A 114 -11.59 7.15 2.68
C LYS A 114 -10.98 6.75 1.34
N GLY A 115 -9.77 7.22 1.05
CA GLY A 115 -9.01 6.83 -0.15
C GLY A 115 -8.81 5.32 -0.31
N LEU A 116 -8.82 4.54 0.77
CA LEU A 116 -8.73 3.07 0.71
C LEU A 116 -9.84 2.44 -0.14
N ASP A 117 -11.04 3.04 -0.17
CA ASP A 117 -12.17 2.54 -0.98
C ASP A 117 -11.89 2.61 -2.50
N HIS A 118 -10.86 3.35 -2.91
CA HIS A 118 -10.41 3.43 -4.31
C HIS A 118 -9.07 2.73 -4.55
N VAL A 119 -8.16 2.82 -3.56
CA VAL A 119 -6.82 2.21 -3.68
C VAL A 119 -6.90 0.69 -3.66
N VAL A 120 -7.64 0.09 -2.73
CA VAL A 120 -7.70 -1.38 -2.62
C VAL A 120 -8.25 -2.03 -3.91
N PRO A 121 -9.38 -1.57 -4.50
CA PRO A 121 -9.86 -2.12 -5.77
C PRO A 121 -8.89 -1.92 -6.95
N LEU A 122 -8.18 -0.80 -7.00
CA LEU A 122 -7.14 -0.57 -8.02
C LEU A 122 -5.99 -1.59 -7.86
N LEU A 123 -5.50 -1.79 -6.64
CA LEU A 123 -4.41 -2.74 -6.40
C LEU A 123 -4.85 -4.16 -6.71
N GLN A 124 -6.08 -4.53 -6.35
CA GLN A 124 -6.65 -5.82 -6.70
C GLN A 124 -6.70 -6.05 -8.22
N SER A 125 -7.02 -5.03 -9.03
CA SER A 125 -7.03 -5.17 -10.49
C SER A 125 -5.64 -5.22 -11.13
N LEU A 126 -4.59 -4.85 -10.41
CA LEU A 126 -3.20 -4.88 -10.86
C LEU A 126 -2.40 -6.07 -10.31
N LEU A 127 -2.97 -6.85 -9.39
CA LEU A 127 -2.36 -8.05 -8.80
C LEU A 127 -2.91 -9.29 -9.50
N THR A 128 -2.65 -9.38 -10.82
CA THR A 128 -3.03 -10.53 -11.65
C THR A 128 -1.78 -11.17 -12.26
N ASP A 129 -1.90 -12.44 -12.66
CA ASP A 129 -0.79 -13.18 -13.27
C ASP A 129 -0.33 -12.58 -14.61
N GLU A 130 -1.20 -11.84 -15.32
CA GLU A 130 -0.82 -11.15 -16.56
C GLU A 130 -0.12 -9.80 -16.33
N SER A 131 -0.10 -9.31 -15.09
CA SER A 131 0.46 -8.00 -14.79
C SER A 131 1.99 -8.01 -14.88
N PRO A 132 2.62 -7.01 -15.51
CA PRO A 132 4.08 -6.93 -15.56
C PRO A 132 4.69 -6.94 -14.15
N LEU A 133 5.78 -7.69 -13.96
CA LEU A 133 6.41 -7.90 -12.65
C LEU A 133 6.65 -6.59 -11.88
N GLU A 134 7.10 -5.55 -12.57
CA GLU A 134 7.40 -4.25 -11.97
C GLU A 134 6.13 -3.52 -11.46
N VAL A 135 5.01 -3.69 -12.15
CA VAL A 135 3.70 -3.16 -11.74
C VAL A 135 3.20 -3.97 -10.55
N TYR A 136 3.25 -5.29 -10.63
CA TYR A 136 2.85 -6.19 -9.54
C TYR A 136 3.63 -5.88 -8.25
N GLN A 137 4.96 -5.78 -8.35
CA GLN A 137 5.82 -5.47 -7.21
C GLN A 137 5.52 -4.08 -6.63
N SER A 138 5.26 -3.09 -7.48
CA SER A 138 4.90 -1.73 -7.04
C SER A 138 3.51 -1.69 -6.39
N SER A 139 2.57 -2.53 -6.85
CA SER A 139 1.25 -2.70 -6.25
C SER A 139 1.33 -3.27 -4.84
N LEU A 140 2.18 -4.29 -4.61
CA LEU A 140 2.42 -4.84 -3.28
C LEU A 140 3.05 -3.79 -2.34
N LYS A 141 4.05 -3.05 -2.82
CA LYS A 141 4.66 -1.95 -2.05
C LYS A 141 3.64 -0.88 -1.68
N ALA A 142 2.82 -0.44 -2.64
CA ALA A 142 1.75 0.50 -2.39
C ALA A 142 0.80 -0.06 -1.32
N PHE A 143 0.28 -1.29 -1.50
CA PHE A 143 -0.63 -1.90 -0.53
C PHE A 143 -0.09 -1.87 0.90
N SER A 144 1.17 -2.30 1.10
CA SER A 144 1.84 -2.28 2.41
C SER A 144 1.81 -0.90 3.08
N ARG A 145 2.00 0.20 2.33
CA ARG A 145 1.98 1.56 2.86
C ARG A 145 0.60 2.09 3.21
N TRP A 146 -0.44 1.53 2.59
CA TRP A 146 -1.81 1.92 2.86
C TRP A 146 -2.43 1.18 4.05
N VAL A 147 -1.83 0.06 4.49
CA VAL A 147 -2.28 -0.70 5.67
C VAL A 147 -2.39 0.21 6.91
N ASP A 148 -1.44 1.12 7.11
CA ASP A 148 -1.36 2.01 8.28
C ASP A 148 -2.51 3.00 8.44
N PHE A 149 -3.39 3.14 7.44
CA PHE A 149 -4.56 4.02 7.48
C PHE A 149 -5.83 3.36 8.00
N GLY A 150 -5.76 2.14 8.54
CA GLY A 150 -6.92 1.42 9.07
C GLY A 150 -7.57 0.55 8.01
N LEU A 151 -6.81 -0.43 7.50
CA LEU A 151 -7.30 -1.37 6.50
C LEU A 151 -8.42 -2.27 7.06
N ALA A 152 -9.56 -2.28 6.37
CA ALA A 152 -10.59 -3.28 6.58
C ALA A 152 -10.12 -4.63 6.02
N ILE A 153 -9.58 -5.49 6.89
CA ILE A 153 -8.92 -6.75 6.49
C ILE A 153 -9.87 -7.67 5.74
N ASP A 154 -11.15 -7.70 6.13
CA ASP A 154 -12.20 -8.45 5.45
C ASP A 154 -12.40 -8.01 3.99
N ARG A 155 -12.38 -6.69 3.73
CA ARG A 155 -12.49 -6.14 2.37
C ARG A 155 -11.22 -6.34 1.55
N ALA A 156 -10.06 -6.31 2.21
CA ALA A 156 -8.76 -6.49 1.56
C ALA A 156 -8.33 -7.96 1.44
N GLU A 157 -9.12 -8.90 1.94
CA GLU A 157 -8.79 -10.33 1.91
C GLU A 157 -8.38 -10.85 0.53
N PRO A 158 -9.04 -10.49 -0.60
CA PRO A 158 -8.60 -10.93 -1.93
C PRO A 158 -7.18 -10.47 -2.27
N VAL A 159 -6.81 -9.24 -1.88
CA VAL A 159 -5.46 -8.70 -2.07
C VAL A 159 -4.47 -9.45 -1.17
N ILE A 160 -4.83 -9.69 0.09
CA ILE A 160 -3.98 -10.44 1.02
C ILE A 160 -3.73 -11.87 0.52
N GLN A 161 -4.73 -12.53 -0.07
CA GLN A 161 -4.55 -13.83 -0.72
C GLN A 161 -3.55 -13.77 -1.88
N GLN A 162 -3.59 -12.72 -2.71
CA GLN A 162 -2.58 -12.51 -3.75
C GLN A 162 -1.18 -12.29 -3.17
N VAL A 163 -1.07 -11.63 -2.02
CA VAL A 163 0.21 -11.49 -1.30
C VAL A 163 0.75 -12.86 -0.88
N PHE A 164 -0.09 -13.76 -0.38
CA PHE A 164 0.32 -15.14 -0.06
C PHE A 164 0.81 -15.90 -1.29
N LEU A 165 0.09 -15.80 -2.42
CA LEU A 165 0.52 -16.42 -3.68
C LEU A 165 1.87 -15.87 -4.17
N SER A 166 2.13 -14.58 -3.93
CA SER A 166 3.38 -13.90 -4.30
C SER A 166 4.61 -14.47 -3.59
N LEU A 167 4.45 -15.14 -2.44
CA LEU A 167 5.55 -15.81 -1.74
C LEU A 167 6.20 -16.94 -2.56
N ARG A 168 5.51 -17.45 -3.59
CA ARG A 168 6.06 -18.48 -4.49
C ARG A 168 6.99 -17.89 -5.55
N ASN A 169 6.98 -16.58 -5.75
CA ASN A 169 7.83 -15.90 -6.72
C ASN A 169 9.04 -15.26 -6.01
N PRO A 170 10.27 -15.71 -6.28
CA PRO A 170 11.48 -15.18 -5.64
C PRO A 170 11.65 -13.66 -5.78
N HIS A 171 11.17 -13.06 -6.87
CA HIS A 171 11.26 -11.61 -7.09
C HIS A 171 10.24 -10.79 -6.27
N LEU A 172 9.20 -11.44 -5.76
CA LEU A 172 8.13 -10.81 -4.98
C LEU A 172 8.16 -11.24 -3.50
N PHE A 173 8.89 -12.29 -3.16
CA PHE A 173 8.92 -12.90 -1.83
C PHE A 173 9.16 -11.88 -0.71
N ASP A 174 10.19 -11.04 -0.85
CA ASP A 174 10.54 -10.04 0.16
C ASP A 174 9.42 -9.05 0.44
N VAL A 175 8.89 -8.43 -0.63
CA VAL A 175 7.82 -7.44 -0.50
C VAL A 175 6.54 -8.11 0.01
N ALA A 176 6.28 -9.36 -0.34
CA ALA A 176 5.13 -10.11 0.14
C ALA A 176 5.24 -10.40 1.64
N CYS A 177 6.39 -10.87 2.12
CA CYS A 177 6.66 -11.05 3.55
C CYS A 177 6.49 -9.75 4.33
N ASP A 178 7.12 -8.66 3.87
CA ASP A 178 7.01 -7.34 4.51
C ASP A 178 5.55 -6.87 4.58
N THR A 179 4.80 -7.08 3.51
CA THR A 179 3.38 -6.74 3.44
C THR A 179 2.54 -7.53 4.46
N LEU A 180 2.72 -8.85 4.53
CA LEU A 180 2.00 -9.70 5.49
C LEU A 180 2.32 -9.32 6.93
N ILE A 181 3.60 -9.04 7.23
CA ILE A 181 4.02 -8.58 8.54
C ILE A 181 3.28 -7.30 8.92
N THR A 182 3.21 -6.30 8.02
CA THR A 182 2.47 -5.06 8.27
C THR A 182 0.98 -5.30 8.47
N VAL A 183 0.35 -6.18 7.68
CA VAL A 183 -1.07 -6.53 7.81
C VAL A 183 -1.37 -7.14 9.18
N PHE A 184 -0.59 -8.13 9.62
CA PHE A 184 -0.83 -8.81 10.91
C PHE A 184 -0.47 -7.94 12.12
N ALA A 185 0.55 -7.08 11.98
CA ALA A 185 0.93 -6.14 13.03
C ALA A 185 0.00 -4.93 13.15
N HIS A 186 -0.98 -4.76 12.24
CA HIS A 186 -1.84 -3.59 12.27
C HIS A 186 -2.69 -3.56 13.56
N PRO A 187 -2.71 -2.45 14.33
CA PRO A 187 -3.36 -2.42 15.65
C PRO A 187 -4.86 -2.72 15.65
N GLU A 188 -5.55 -2.57 14.53
CA GLU A 188 -6.98 -2.84 14.40
C GLU A 188 -7.30 -4.20 13.78
N SER A 189 -6.28 -5.02 13.49
CA SER A 189 -6.47 -6.34 12.87
C SER A 189 -7.34 -7.27 13.71
N TYR A 190 -7.30 -7.14 15.05
CA TYR A 190 -8.13 -7.90 15.98
C TYR A 190 -9.64 -7.69 15.78
N LYS A 191 -10.06 -6.61 15.09
CA LYS A 191 -11.48 -6.34 14.78
C LYS A 191 -12.04 -7.30 13.74
N TYR A 192 -11.19 -8.06 13.05
CA TYR A 192 -11.56 -8.97 11.95
C TYR A 192 -11.21 -10.44 12.25
N PRO A 193 -11.67 -11.00 13.39
CA PRO A 193 -11.23 -12.32 13.84
C PRO A 193 -11.54 -13.44 12.84
N VAL A 194 -12.72 -13.41 12.21
CA VAL A 194 -13.12 -14.43 11.21
C VAL A 194 -12.19 -14.43 9.99
N THR A 195 -11.79 -13.25 9.52
CA THR A 195 -10.86 -13.15 8.39
C THR A 195 -9.46 -13.58 8.79
N ILE A 196 -8.97 -13.13 9.95
CA ILE A 196 -7.66 -13.58 10.49
C ILE A 196 -7.61 -15.09 10.65
N GLN A 197 -8.69 -15.72 11.13
CA GLN A 197 -8.78 -17.18 11.25
C GLN A 197 -8.70 -17.87 9.89
N ARG A 198 -9.28 -17.30 8.82
CA ARG A 198 -9.13 -17.84 7.46
C ARG A 198 -7.69 -17.69 6.95
N LEU A 199 -7.06 -16.54 7.21
CA LEU A 199 -5.66 -16.30 6.84
C LEU A 199 -4.68 -17.18 7.62
N LEU A 200 -5.04 -17.67 8.80
CA LEU A 200 -4.24 -18.65 9.54
C LEU A 200 -3.97 -19.92 8.71
N SER A 201 -4.97 -20.41 7.98
CA SER A 201 -4.80 -21.58 7.10
C SER A 201 -3.75 -21.33 6.01
N GLU A 202 -3.69 -20.11 5.47
CA GLU A 202 -2.66 -19.71 4.50
C GLU A 202 -1.28 -19.65 5.15
N VAL A 203 -1.16 -19.14 6.37
CA VAL A 203 0.12 -19.15 7.13
C VAL A 203 0.58 -20.57 7.42
N VAL A 204 -0.31 -21.48 7.80
CA VAL A 204 0.02 -22.90 8.01
C VAL A 204 0.52 -23.54 6.72
N SER A 205 -0.03 -23.15 5.57
CA SER A 205 0.44 -23.66 4.26
C SER A 205 1.91 -23.32 3.95
N LEU A 206 2.48 -22.30 4.61
CA LEU A 206 3.88 -21.93 4.47
C LEU A 206 4.84 -22.95 5.10
N GLN A 207 4.34 -23.92 5.87
CA GLN A 207 5.16 -24.98 6.49
C GLN A 207 6.03 -25.72 5.46
N GLY A 208 5.50 -25.98 4.26
CA GLY A 208 6.26 -26.63 3.18
C GLY A 208 7.45 -25.79 2.73
N LEU A 209 7.21 -24.50 2.46
CA LEU A 209 8.25 -23.55 2.06
C LEU A 209 9.29 -23.35 3.16
N PHE A 210 8.85 -23.26 4.41
CA PHE A 210 9.73 -23.16 5.59
C PHE A 210 10.62 -24.40 5.73
N SER A 211 10.04 -25.60 5.66
CA SER A 211 10.79 -26.86 5.79
C SER A 211 11.82 -27.01 4.65
N GLN A 212 11.42 -26.65 3.43
CA GLN A 212 12.32 -26.65 2.28
C GLN A 212 13.49 -25.68 2.47
N SER A 213 13.24 -24.46 2.95
CA SER A 213 14.31 -23.49 3.22
C SER A 213 15.33 -23.96 4.26
N ILE A 214 14.91 -24.77 5.25
CA ILE A 214 15.83 -25.38 6.21
C ILE A 214 16.71 -26.43 5.53
N LEU A 215 16.13 -27.29 4.67
CA LEU A 215 16.88 -28.31 3.94
C LEU A 215 17.89 -27.70 2.97
N ASP A 216 17.51 -26.61 2.33
CA ASP A 216 18.36 -25.89 1.37
C ASP A 216 19.39 -24.96 2.06
N GLU A 217 19.43 -24.94 3.39
CA GLU A 217 20.24 -24.03 4.22
C GLU A 217 20.02 -22.53 3.90
N ASP A 218 18.86 -22.18 3.34
CA ASP A 218 18.45 -20.81 3.04
C ASP A 218 17.91 -20.13 4.31
N LYS A 219 18.85 -19.57 5.08
CA LYS A 219 18.56 -18.85 6.31
C LYS A 219 17.72 -17.59 6.09
N GLU A 220 17.86 -16.93 4.95
CA GLU A 220 17.14 -15.68 4.66
C GLU A 220 15.65 -15.97 4.49
N THR A 221 15.30 -16.93 3.62
CA THR A 221 13.90 -17.36 3.44
C THR A 221 13.29 -17.88 4.74
N CYS A 222 14.04 -18.69 5.49
CA CYS A 222 13.60 -19.22 6.79
C CYS A 222 13.28 -18.10 7.79
N GLU A 223 14.15 -17.09 7.91
CA GLU A 223 13.94 -15.94 8.79
C GLU A 223 12.72 -15.11 8.37
N ARG A 224 12.56 -14.85 7.07
CA ARG A 224 11.46 -14.05 6.53
C ARG A 224 10.10 -14.72 6.79
N ILE A 225 9.98 -16.02 6.55
CA ILE A 225 8.75 -16.78 6.84
C ILE A 225 8.49 -16.83 8.35
N CYS A 226 9.53 -17.04 9.16
CA CYS A 226 9.41 -17.03 10.61
C CYS A 226 8.84 -15.70 11.12
N ARG A 227 9.29 -14.56 10.59
CA ARG A 227 8.75 -13.23 10.95
C ARG A 227 7.27 -13.08 10.60
N VAL A 228 6.81 -13.64 9.47
CA VAL A 228 5.37 -13.65 9.12
C VAL A 228 4.57 -14.44 10.16
N ILE A 229 5.03 -15.65 10.50
CA ILE A 229 4.37 -16.52 11.48
C ILE A 229 4.33 -15.87 12.86
N VAL A 230 5.46 -15.30 13.30
CA VAL A 230 5.57 -14.59 14.59
C VAL A 230 4.65 -13.37 14.61
N SER A 231 4.62 -12.58 13.54
CA SER A 231 3.75 -11.39 13.46
C SER A 231 2.27 -11.77 13.64
N LEU A 232 1.79 -12.83 12.98
CA LEU A 232 0.42 -13.30 13.22
C LEU A 232 0.24 -13.79 14.66
N SER A 233 1.18 -14.61 15.14
CA SER A 233 1.04 -15.31 16.43
C SER A 233 1.03 -14.37 17.63
N GLU A 234 1.90 -13.35 17.62
CA GLU A 234 2.01 -12.36 18.69
C GLU A 234 0.81 -11.41 18.71
N ASN A 235 0.32 -10.98 17.56
CA ASN A 235 -0.78 -10.01 17.48
C ASN A 235 -2.17 -10.64 17.62
N HIS A 236 -2.29 -11.97 17.44
CA HIS A 236 -3.57 -12.69 17.46
C HIS A 236 -3.61 -13.88 18.43
N THR A 237 -2.77 -13.90 19.47
CA THR A 237 -2.65 -15.02 20.42
C THR A 237 -3.99 -15.47 21.00
N LYS A 238 -4.84 -14.53 21.42
CA LYS A 238 -6.16 -14.85 21.98
C LYS A 238 -7.01 -15.65 21.00
N LEU A 239 -7.04 -15.22 19.74
CA LEU A 239 -7.79 -15.90 18.68
C LEU A 239 -7.22 -17.29 18.41
N LEU A 240 -5.90 -17.43 18.41
CA LEU A 240 -5.25 -18.74 18.22
C LEU A 240 -5.63 -19.72 19.34
N VAL A 241 -5.57 -19.27 20.60
CA VAL A 241 -5.96 -20.08 21.75
C VAL A 241 -7.43 -20.49 21.65
N GLU A 242 -8.32 -19.55 21.34
CA GLU A 242 -9.75 -19.83 21.15
C GLU A 242 -9.99 -20.80 19.98
N SER A 243 -9.23 -20.70 18.89
CA SER A 243 -9.37 -21.60 17.74
C SER A 243 -8.94 -23.05 18.03
N VAL A 244 -7.96 -23.23 18.93
CA VAL A 244 -7.48 -24.55 19.35
C VAL A 244 -8.40 -25.16 20.40
N LEU A 245 -8.90 -24.36 21.35
CA LEU A 245 -9.80 -24.80 22.42
C LEU A 245 -11.26 -24.96 21.96
N GLY A 246 -11.66 -24.26 20.89
CA GLY A 246 -13.03 -24.14 20.40
C GLY A 246 -13.61 -25.36 19.69
N SER A 247 -12.96 -26.52 19.74
CA SER A 247 -13.49 -27.77 19.17
C SER A 247 -14.20 -28.67 20.19
N GLU A 248 -13.93 -28.55 21.49
CA GLU A 248 -14.52 -29.48 22.49
C GLU A 248 -14.97 -28.88 23.83
N ASP A 249 -14.62 -27.63 24.21
CA ASP A 249 -14.88 -27.13 25.57
C ASP A 249 -15.80 -25.90 25.65
N VAL A 250 -16.99 -25.98 25.04
CA VAL A 250 -18.16 -25.21 25.48
C VAL A 250 -19.39 -26.13 25.48
N LYS A 251 -19.56 -26.88 26.57
CA LYS A 251 -20.86 -27.44 26.99
C LYS A 251 -21.41 -26.61 28.15
#